data_AF-A0A9C7Z7W5-F1
#
_entry.id   AF-A0A9C7Z7W5-F1
#
_cell.length_a   1.000
_cell.length_b   1.000
_cell.length_c   1.000
_cell.angle_alpha   90.00
_cell.angle_beta   90.00
_cell.angle_gamma   90.00
#
_symmetry.space_group_name_H-M   'P 1'
#
loop_
_entity.id
_entity.type
_entity.pdbx_description
1 polymer ?
#
loop_
_entity_poly.entity_id
_entity_poly.type
_entity_poly.pdbx_seq_one_letter_code
_entity_poly.pdbx_strand_id
1 'polypeptide(L)'
;MDSQEIALRLREFWEAEGCPAIPSYGSIPAGGLTFDVFFGILAPDPWCACQVVSIVDPSVALYDDDPLRPIIDSCLQVTRQDPSGDLRKRFIESLRVLEIDPRDRDVRFVAHGYDLSHLAARAAGWRVLIDGIEVGSLFYVRQLGGIDLKFAPIVVEYFLRRMEFAVGIEGEKMPTERGRQIASYVLEHANPERIGSFLSLHADECEQALGGGLYYQAYDHVLASVYLLSVLTARDGLSAKEYATRTARIADLARGCARAYVEATDA
;
A
#
# COMPACT_ATOMS: atom_id res chain seq x y z
N MET A 1 2.38 -9.59 -22.41
CA MET A 1 1.88 -8.30 -21.92
C MET A 1 2.81 -7.80 -20.83
N ASP A 2 3.43 -6.62 -20.99
CA ASP A 2 4.28 -6.03 -19.94
C ASP A 2 3.44 -5.30 -18.87
N SER A 3 4.10 -4.81 -17.81
CA SER A 3 3.46 -4.07 -16.71
C SER A 3 2.64 -2.88 -17.18
N GLN A 4 3.05 -2.19 -18.25
CA GLN A 4 2.32 -1.01 -18.75
C GLN A 4 1.02 -1.43 -19.43
N GLU A 5 1.08 -2.48 -20.26
CA GLU A 5 -0.10 -3.05 -20.91
C GLU A 5 -1.06 -3.67 -19.88
N ILE A 6 -0.54 -4.41 -18.90
CA ILE A 6 -1.34 -4.99 -17.81
C ILE A 6 -2.05 -3.88 -17.03
N ALA A 7 -1.32 -2.83 -16.63
CA ALA A 7 -1.90 -1.71 -15.90
C ALA A 7 -2.99 -0.99 -16.71
N LEU A 8 -2.77 -0.80 -18.02
CA LEU A 8 -3.76 -0.17 -18.89
C LEU A 8 -5.06 -0.98 -18.95
N ARG A 9 -4.98 -2.29 -19.25
CA ARG A 9 -6.17 -3.14 -19.37
C ARG A 9 -6.95 -3.26 -18.05
N LEU A 10 -6.23 -3.38 -16.92
CA LEU A 10 -6.87 -3.41 -15.61
C LEU A 10 -7.52 -2.06 -15.27
N ARG A 11 -6.88 -0.93 -15.59
CA ARG A 11 -7.48 0.40 -15.41
C ARG A 11 -8.78 0.53 -16.20
N GLU A 12 -8.77 0.17 -17.48
CA GLU A 12 -9.96 0.21 -18.33
C GLU A 12 -11.10 -0.66 -17.76
N PHE A 13 -10.78 -1.84 -17.23
CA PHE A 13 -11.74 -2.69 -16.53
C PHE A 13 -12.36 -1.99 -15.31
N TRP A 14 -11.54 -1.38 -14.44
CA TRP A 14 -12.03 -0.73 -13.23
C TRP A 14 -12.76 0.59 -13.52
N GLU A 15 -12.37 1.33 -14.55
CA GLU A 15 -13.11 2.49 -15.04
C GLU A 15 -14.51 2.08 -15.53
N ALA A 16 -14.62 0.97 -16.27
CA ALA A 16 -15.91 0.43 -16.67
C ALA A 16 -16.78 -0.05 -15.49
N GLU A 17 -16.16 -0.45 -14.37
CA GLU A 17 -16.82 -0.79 -13.11
C GLU A 17 -17.16 0.43 -12.23
N GLY A 18 -16.92 1.65 -12.73
CA GLY A 18 -17.29 2.92 -12.08
C GLY A 18 -16.18 3.53 -11.21
N CYS A 19 -14.93 3.08 -11.36
CA CYS A 19 -13.79 3.51 -10.56
C CYS A 19 -12.79 4.28 -11.42
N PRO A 20 -12.91 5.62 -11.51
CA PRO A 20 -12.12 6.44 -12.41
C PRO A 20 -10.62 6.30 -12.15
N ALA A 21 -9.80 6.36 -13.22
CA ALA A 21 -8.36 6.45 -13.05
C ALA A 21 -7.95 7.85 -12.60
N ILE A 22 -7.16 7.90 -11.54
CA ILE A 22 -6.60 9.15 -11.01
C ILE A 22 -5.07 9.11 -11.06
N PRO A 23 -4.40 10.27 -11.19
CA PRO A 23 -2.96 10.33 -11.04
C PRO A 23 -2.57 9.99 -9.60
N SER A 24 -1.46 9.24 -9.45
CA SER A 24 -0.88 9.03 -8.12
C SER A 24 -0.10 10.27 -7.69
N TYR A 25 -0.23 10.65 -6.41
CA TYR A 25 0.54 11.75 -5.81
C TYR A 25 2.06 11.48 -5.83
N GLY A 26 2.46 10.23 -5.60
CA GLY A 26 3.86 9.84 -5.48
C GLY A 26 4.03 8.40 -5.03
N SER A 27 5.28 7.99 -4.84
CA SER A 27 5.58 6.67 -4.27
C SER A 27 5.17 6.59 -2.80
N ILE A 28 4.71 5.43 -2.37
CA ILE A 28 4.39 5.15 -0.97
C ILE A 28 5.31 4.07 -0.40
N PRO A 29 5.55 4.04 0.92
CA PRO A 29 6.16 2.88 1.54
C PRO A 29 5.22 1.67 1.50
N ALA A 30 5.76 0.45 1.52
CA ALA A 30 4.94 -0.74 1.77
C ALA A 30 4.16 -0.63 3.08
N GLY A 31 2.89 -1.05 3.04
CA GLY A 31 1.96 -0.86 4.15
C GLY A 31 1.44 0.58 4.30
N GLY A 32 1.87 1.52 3.46
CA GLY A 32 1.24 2.84 3.33
C GLY A 32 -0.05 2.77 2.51
N LEU A 33 -0.89 3.79 2.64
CA LEU A 33 -2.01 4.05 1.74
C LEU A 33 -1.73 5.38 1.04
N THR A 34 -2.11 5.55 -0.23
CA THR A 34 -2.01 6.89 -0.83
C THR A 34 -3.00 7.83 -0.17
N PHE A 35 -2.82 9.12 -0.40
CA PHE A 35 -3.77 10.18 -0.04
C PHE A 35 -5.21 9.83 -0.43
N ASP A 36 -5.41 9.49 -1.69
CA ASP A 36 -6.72 9.20 -2.28
C ASP A 36 -7.37 7.96 -1.66
N VAL A 37 -6.56 7.02 -1.17
CA VAL A 37 -7.08 5.85 -0.45
C VAL A 37 -7.36 6.18 1.00
N PHE A 38 -6.39 6.77 1.72
CA PHE A 38 -6.52 7.07 3.14
C PHE A 38 -7.68 8.03 3.42
N PHE A 39 -7.72 9.17 2.71
CA PHE A 39 -8.77 10.16 2.88
C PHE A 39 -10.06 9.79 2.14
N GLY A 40 -9.98 9.17 0.96
CA GLY A 40 -11.17 8.72 0.22
C GLY A 40 -11.98 7.65 0.96
N ILE A 41 -11.31 6.77 1.73
CA ILE A 41 -12.00 5.83 2.63
C ILE A 41 -12.77 6.55 3.74
N LEU A 42 -12.22 7.65 4.25
CA LEU A 42 -12.79 8.44 5.35
C LEU A 42 -13.83 9.46 4.86
N ALA A 43 -13.94 9.66 3.54
CA ALA A 43 -14.84 10.64 2.96
C ALA A 43 -16.31 10.36 3.31
N PRO A 44 -17.14 11.39 3.50
CA PRO A 44 -18.55 11.24 3.83
C PRO A 44 -19.34 10.57 2.69
N ASP A 45 -18.97 10.89 1.44
CA ASP A 45 -19.58 10.31 0.25
C ASP A 45 -18.82 9.04 -0.22
N PRO A 46 -19.52 8.05 -0.80
CA PRO A 46 -18.87 6.86 -1.34
C PRO A 46 -17.79 7.19 -2.38
N TRP A 47 -16.57 6.75 -2.10
CA TRP A 47 -15.41 6.94 -2.98
C TRP A 47 -15.12 5.69 -3.82
N CYS A 48 -14.80 5.89 -5.11
CA CYS A 48 -14.08 4.90 -5.90
C CYS A 48 -12.99 5.53 -6.77
N ALA A 49 -11.83 4.89 -6.87
CA ALA A 49 -10.76 5.27 -7.79
C ALA A 49 -9.80 4.10 -8.08
N CYS A 50 -9.08 4.17 -9.19
CA CYS A 50 -7.92 3.32 -9.48
C CYS A 50 -6.69 4.15 -9.86
N GLN A 51 -5.50 3.70 -9.48
CA GLN A 51 -4.24 4.42 -9.72
C GLN A 51 -3.06 3.47 -9.74
N VAL A 52 -2.06 3.78 -10.57
CA VAL A 52 -0.77 3.07 -10.56
C VAL A 52 0.16 3.79 -9.59
N VAL A 53 0.68 3.05 -8.63
CA VAL A 53 1.50 3.55 -7.53
C VAL A 53 2.81 2.80 -7.48
N SER A 54 3.92 3.51 -7.26
CA SER A 54 5.20 2.88 -6.95
C SER A 54 5.29 2.64 -5.45
N ILE A 55 5.60 1.41 -5.05
CA ILE A 55 5.77 1.01 -3.66
C ILE A 55 7.26 0.78 -3.41
N VAL A 56 7.79 1.37 -2.34
CA VAL A 56 9.17 1.10 -1.90
C VAL A 56 9.12 0.40 -0.56
N ASP A 57 9.73 -0.78 -0.48
CA ASP A 57 9.74 -1.60 0.73
C ASP A 57 11.17 -1.86 1.25
N PRO A 58 11.73 -0.96 2.07
CA PRO A 58 13.03 -1.18 2.68
C PRO A 58 13.12 -2.48 3.50
N SER A 59 12.00 -3.02 3.99
CA SER A 59 12.01 -4.20 4.87
C SER A 59 12.40 -5.48 4.14
N VAL A 60 12.34 -5.49 2.81
CA VAL A 60 12.71 -6.64 1.96
C VAL A 60 14.06 -6.45 1.28
N ALA A 61 14.86 -5.49 1.74
CA ALA A 61 16.17 -5.21 1.16
C ALA A 61 17.05 -6.48 1.14
N LEU A 62 17.37 -6.93 -0.07
CA LEU A 62 18.30 -8.00 -0.38
C LEU A 62 19.31 -7.50 -1.42
N TYR A 63 20.55 -8.00 -1.38
CA TYR A 63 21.57 -7.66 -2.39
C TYR A 63 21.14 -8.09 -3.80
N ASP A 64 20.58 -9.30 -3.87
CA ASP A 64 19.99 -9.87 -5.07
C ASP A 64 18.46 -9.72 -4.95
N ASP A 65 17.96 -8.50 -5.25
CA ASP A 65 16.54 -8.13 -5.37
C ASP A 65 15.70 -9.29 -5.92
N ASP A 66 14.78 -9.81 -5.09
CA ASP A 66 13.92 -10.93 -5.47
C ASP A 66 12.92 -10.44 -6.53
N PRO A 67 12.89 -11.03 -7.75
CA PRO A 67 11.97 -10.59 -8.79
C PRO A 67 10.50 -10.75 -8.40
N LEU A 68 10.18 -11.65 -7.46
CA LEU A 68 8.84 -11.86 -6.90
C LEU A 68 8.57 -11.01 -5.66
N ARG A 69 9.59 -10.37 -5.08
CA ARG A 69 9.45 -9.48 -3.93
C ARG A 69 10.44 -8.32 -4.01
N PRO A 70 10.32 -7.46 -5.04
CA PRO A 70 11.31 -6.43 -5.29
C PRO A 70 11.23 -5.30 -4.23
N ILE A 71 12.36 -4.66 -3.96
CA ILE A 71 12.42 -3.49 -3.07
C ILE A 71 11.64 -2.29 -3.63
N ILE A 72 11.52 -2.19 -4.95
CA ILE A 72 10.64 -1.25 -5.64
C ILE A 72 9.64 -2.06 -6.47
N ASP A 73 8.38 -2.01 -6.05
CA ASP A 73 7.27 -2.62 -6.77
C ASP A 73 6.40 -1.55 -7.45
N SER A 74 5.62 -1.97 -8.44
CA SER A 74 4.60 -1.13 -9.07
C SER A 74 3.27 -1.83 -8.93
N CYS A 75 2.31 -1.14 -8.32
CA CYS A 75 1.01 -1.67 -7.99
C CYS A 75 -0.08 -0.88 -8.71
N LEU A 76 -1.08 -1.55 -9.27
CA LEU A 76 -2.37 -0.92 -9.52
C LEU A 76 -3.20 -1.04 -8.24
N GLN A 77 -3.45 0.07 -7.58
CA GLN A 77 -4.32 0.15 -6.41
C GLN A 77 -5.71 0.61 -6.83
N VAL A 78 -6.73 -0.13 -6.41
CA VAL A 78 -8.15 0.20 -6.60
C VAL A 78 -8.79 0.30 -5.24
N THR A 79 -9.46 1.41 -4.97
CA THR A 79 -10.21 1.61 -3.73
C THR A 79 -11.66 1.83 -4.08
N ARG A 80 -12.55 1.11 -3.41
CA ARG A 80 -14.00 1.21 -3.62
C ARG A 80 -14.72 1.06 -2.30
N GLN A 81 -15.66 1.95 -1.99
CA GLN A 81 -16.66 1.66 -0.97
C GLN A 81 -17.75 0.76 -1.59
N ASP A 82 -17.73 -0.55 -1.31
CA ASP A 82 -18.77 -1.49 -1.78
C ASP A 82 -19.38 -2.26 -0.60
N PRO A 83 -20.63 -1.94 -0.21
CA PRO A 83 -21.31 -2.66 0.86
C PRO A 83 -21.88 -4.04 0.46
N SER A 84 -21.81 -4.44 -0.81
CA SER A 84 -22.62 -5.54 -1.36
C SER A 84 -21.89 -6.58 -2.22
N GLY A 85 -20.67 -6.29 -2.72
CA GLY A 85 -20.02 -7.11 -3.75
C GLY A 85 -19.07 -8.20 -3.23
N ASP A 86 -19.09 -9.38 -3.87
CA ASP A 86 -18.01 -10.36 -3.74
C ASP A 86 -16.79 -9.89 -4.55
N LEU A 87 -15.86 -9.24 -3.85
CA LEU A 87 -14.64 -8.71 -4.43
C LEU A 87 -13.82 -9.75 -5.20
N ARG A 88 -13.81 -11.00 -4.72
CA ARG A 88 -13.05 -12.07 -5.37
C ARG A 88 -13.61 -12.34 -6.76
N LYS A 89 -14.94 -12.26 -6.93
CA LYS A 89 -15.58 -12.39 -8.24
C LYS A 89 -15.11 -11.31 -9.20
N ARG A 90 -15.04 -10.05 -8.75
CA ARG A 90 -14.54 -8.93 -9.58
C ARG A 90 -13.07 -9.06 -9.92
N PHE A 91 -12.25 -9.51 -8.97
CA PHE A 91 -10.86 -9.83 -9.26
C PHE A 91 -10.76 -10.92 -10.33
N ILE A 92 -11.50 -12.02 -10.20
CA ILE A 92 -11.53 -13.09 -11.20
C ILE A 92 -11.99 -12.57 -12.57
N GLU A 93 -13.00 -11.71 -12.63
CA GLU A 93 -13.46 -11.08 -13.88
C GLU A 93 -12.37 -10.20 -14.50
N SER A 94 -11.62 -9.45 -13.68
CA SER A 94 -10.49 -8.63 -14.14
C SER A 94 -9.34 -9.46 -14.73
N LEU A 95 -9.15 -10.71 -14.28
CA LEU A 95 -8.12 -11.59 -14.87
C LEU A 95 -8.41 -11.91 -16.34
N ARG A 96 -9.68 -11.92 -16.75
CA ARG A 96 -10.06 -12.22 -18.14
C ARG A 96 -9.60 -11.17 -19.13
N VAL A 97 -9.53 -9.89 -18.73
CA VAL A 97 -9.00 -8.84 -19.63
C VAL A 97 -7.49 -8.99 -19.86
N LEU A 98 -6.82 -9.77 -19.00
CA LEU A 98 -5.43 -10.16 -19.11
C LEU A 98 -5.22 -11.53 -19.76
N GLU A 99 -6.27 -12.09 -20.38
CA GLU A 99 -6.22 -13.40 -21.05
C GLU A 99 -5.89 -14.56 -20.11
N ILE A 100 -6.10 -14.37 -18.80
CA ILE A 100 -5.99 -15.43 -17.78
C ILE A 100 -7.39 -16.03 -17.58
N ASP A 101 -7.60 -17.26 -18.02
CA ASP A 101 -8.82 -18.01 -17.68
C ASP A 101 -8.64 -18.70 -16.31
N PRO A 102 -9.43 -18.33 -15.29
CA PRO A 102 -9.36 -18.95 -13.96
C PRO A 102 -9.73 -20.44 -13.95
N ARG A 103 -10.28 -20.99 -15.04
CA ARG A 103 -10.56 -22.42 -15.18
C ARG A 103 -9.32 -23.23 -15.60
N ASP A 104 -8.37 -22.57 -16.26
CA ASP A 104 -7.17 -23.19 -16.80
C ASP A 104 -5.93 -22.92 -15.94
N ARG A 105 -6.05 -22.05 -14.92
CA ARG A 105 -4.95 -21.60 -14.04
C ARG A 105 -5.31 -21.79 -12.57
N ASP A 106 -4.33 -22.06 -11.71
CA ASP A 106 -4.55 -22.26 -10.28
C ASP A 106 -4.65 -20.92 -9.54
N VAL A 107 -5.86 -20.34 -9.51
CA VAL A 107 -6.16 -19.09 -8.81
C VAL A 107 -6.62 -19.36 -7.38
N ARG A 108 -5.85 -18.92 -6.38
CA ARG A 108 -6.15 -19.14 -4.95
C ARG A 108 -6.27 -17.83 -4.18
N PHE A 109 -7.29 -17.76 -3.32
CA PHE A 109 -7.48 -16.68 -2.35
C PHE A 109 -7.09 -17.20 -0.95
N VAL A 110 -5.92 -16.80 -0.47
CA VAL A 110 -5.39 -17.26 0.82
C VAL A 110 -5.67 -16.20 1.87
N ALA A 111 -6.46 -16.54 2.90
CA ALA A 111 -6.84 -15.63 3.96
C ALA A 111 -5.61 -15.00 4.63
N HIS A 112 -5.65 -13.68 4.82
CA HIS A 112 -4.54 -12.91 5.35
C HIS A 112 -5.05 -11.72 6.19
N GLY A 113 -4.43 -11.53 7.36
CA GLY A 113 -4.59 -10.32 8.16
C GLY A 113 -3.50 -9.32 7.77
N TYR A 114 -3.90 -8.10 7.43
CA TYR A 114 -2.97 -7.06 7.02
C TYR A 114 -2.61 -6.21 8.24
N ASP A 115 -1.33 -6.20 8.63
CA ASP A 115 -0.86 -5.33 9.69
C ASP A 115 -0.69 -3.91 9.16
N LEU A 116 -1.66 -3.06 9.49
CA LEU A 116 -1.67 -1.63 9.23
C LEU A 116 -1.76 -0.86 10.55
N SER A 117 -1.13 -1.41 11.61
CA SER A 117 -1.17 -0.84 12.95
C SER A 117 -0.59 0.58 13.02
N HIS A 118 0.42 0.90 12.21
CA HIS A 118 0.98 2.25 12.05
C HIS A 118 0.00 3.26 11.45
N LEU A 119 -1.08 2.82 10.78
CA LEU A 119 -2.18 3.68 10.32
C LEU A 119 -3.38 3.65 11.28
N ALA A 120 -3.23 3.05 12.46
CA ALA A 120 -4.32 2.73 13.38
C ALA A 120 -5.49 2.03 12.65
N ALA A 121 -5.17 1.10 11.76
CA ALA A 121 -6.13 0.47 10.88
C ALA A 121 -6.30 -1.03 11.17
N ARG A 122 -7.50 -1.55 10.90
CA ARG A 122 -7.83 -2.97 10.96
C ARG A 122 -8.28 -3.43 9.58
N ALA A 123 -7.48 -4.26 8.94
CA ALA A 123 -7.76 -4.78 7.61
C ALA A 123 -7.59 -6.31 7.54
N ALA A 124 -8.47 -6.98 6.81
CA ALA A 124 -8.40 -8.42 6.59
C ALA A 124 -8.96 -8.77 5.21
N GLY A 125 -8.42 -9.83 4.62
CA GLY A 125 -8.86 -10.29 3.32
C GLY A 125 -8.02 -11.46 2.81
N TRP A 126 -7.52 -11.36 1.58
CA TRP A 126 -6.81 -12.44 0.90
C TRP A 126 -5.60 -11.93 0.13
N ARG A 127 -4.50 -12.67 0.25
CA ARG A 127 -3.47 -12.68 -0.79
C ARG A 127 -3.97 -13.52 -1.94
N VAL A 128 -3.75 -13.05 -3.17
CA VAL A 128 -4.17 -13.74 -4.38
C VAL A 128 -2.96 -14.37 -5.04
N LEU A 129 -3.02 -15.69 -5.23
CA LEU A 129 -1.97 -16.44 -5.90
C LEU A 129 -2.48 -16.96 -7.24
N ILE A 130 -1.62 -16.91 -8.26
CA ILE A 130 -1.83 -17.55 -9.56
C ILE A 130 -0.63 -18.47 -9.78
N ASP A 131 -0.89 -19.79 -9.87
CA ASP A 131 0.12 -20.84 -10.02
C ASP A 131 1.28 -20.74 -9.00
N GLY A 132 0.92 -20.38 -7.77
CA GLY A 132 1.85 -20.26 -6.65
C GLY A 132 2.56 -18.91 -6.53
N ILE A 133 2.40 -17.99 -7.49
CA ILE A 133 2.95 -16.62 -7.42
C ILE A 133 1.92 -15.71 -6.78
N GLU A 134 2.30 -14.97 -5.73
CA GLU A 134 1.45 -13.94 -5.14
C GLU A 134 1.39 -12.73 -6.08
N VAL A 135 0.24 -12.49 -6.70
CA VAL A 135 0.07 -11.46 -7.72
C VAL A 135 -0.70 -10.22 -7.24
N GLY A 136 -1.29 -10.29 -6.06
CA GLY A 136 -2.07 -9.20 -5.53
C GLY A 136 -2.65 -9.44 -4.15
N SER A 137 -3.31 -8.41 -3.65
CA SER A 137 -3.97 -8.38 -2.35
C SER A 137 -5.38 -7.81 -2.48
N LEU A 138 -6.30 -8.38 -1.70
CA LEU A 138 -7.70 -7.98 -1.64
C LEU A 138 -8.09 -7.87 -0.19
N PHE A 139 -8.40 -6.69 0.31
CA PHE A 139 -8.75 -6.55 1.72
C PHE A 139 -9.84 -5.53 1.99
N TYR A 140 -10.55 -5.81 3.07
CA TYR A 140 -11.54 -4.91 3.64
C TYR A 140 -10.92 -4.16 4.80
N VAL A 141 -11.03 -2.84 4.80
CA VAL A 141 -10.68 -2.02 5.96
C VAL A 141 -11.92 -1.85 6.82
N ARG A 142 -11.84 -2.14 8.12
CA ARG A 142 -12.96 -1.95 9.06
C ARG A 142 -12.78 -0.74 9.96
N GLN A 143 -11.52 -0.36 10.16
CA GLN A 143 -11.13 0.79 10.95
C GLN A 143 -9.92 1.42 10.27
N LEU A 144 -9.88 2.75 10.20
CA LEU A 144 -8.75 3.51 9.67
C LEU A 144 -8.55 4.76 10.53
N GLY A 145 -7.32 5.08 10.92
CA GLY A 145 -7.06 6.22 11.80
C GLY A 145 -7.82 6.13 13.14
N GLY A 146 -8.10 4.91 13.61
CA GLY A 146 -8.92 4.67 14.81
C GLY A 146 -10.43 4.93 14.65
N ILE A 147 -10.89 5.29 13.45
CA ILE A 147 -12.30 5.54 13.14
C ILE A 147 -12.91 4.28 12.56
N ASP A 148 -14.01 3.78 13.17
CA ASP A 148 -14.75 2.64 12.65
C ASP A 148 -15.56 3.05 11.41
N LEU A 149 -15.40 2.29 10.32
CA LEU A 149 -15.97 2.62 9.02
C LEU A 149 -17.37 2.02 8.89
N LYS A 150 -18.33 2.80 8.40
CA LYS A 150 -19.73 2.37 8.20
C LYS A 150 -19.84 1.31 7.11
N PHE A 151 -19.12 1.51 6.01
CA PHE A 151 -18.95 0.55 4.93
C PHE A 151 -17.51 0.05 4.99
N ALA A 152 -17.30 -1.25 4.80
CA ALA A 152 -15.94 -1.77 4.74
C ALA A 152 -15.39 -1.47 3.33
N PRO A 153 -14.57 -0.41 3.13
CA PRO A 153 -13.96 -0.18 1.83
C PRO A 153 -13.13 -1.39 1.45
N ILE A 154 -13.14 -1.61 0.16
CA ILE A 154 -12.35 -2.58 -0.54
C ILE A 154 -11.10 -1.88 -1.05
N VAL A 155 -9.96 -2.48 -0.76
CA VAL A 155 -8.70 -2.18 -1.45
C VAL A 155 -8.27 -3.41 -2.22
N VAL A 156 -8.03 -3.22 -3.51
CA VAL A 156 -7.42 -4.20 -4.42
C VAL A 156 -6.07 -3.69 -4.83
N GLU A 157 -5.08 -4.56 -4.75
CA GLU A 157 -3.71 -4.27 -5.15
C GLU A 157 -3.27 -5.36 -6.12
N TYR A 158 -2.91 -4.96 -7.35
CA TYR A 158 -2.30 -5.84 -8.34
C TYR A 158 -0.80 -5.53 -8.41
N PHE A 159 0.05 -6.48 -8.04
CA PHE A 159 1.50 -6.34 -8.15
C PHE A 159 1.92 -6.55 -9.60
N LEU A 160 2.05 -5.46 -10.36
CA LEU A 160 2.11 -5.47 -11.83
C LEU A 160 3.29 -6.31 -12.34
N ARG A 161 4.45 -6.24 -11.68
CA ARG A 161 5.60 -7.06 -12.04
C ARG A 161 5.32 -8.55 -11.86
N ARG A 162 4.62 -8.93 -10.79
CA ARG A 162 4.27 -10.33 -10.50
C ARG A 162 3.17 -10.84 -11.44
N MET A 163 2.28 -9.94 -11.87
CA MET A 163 1.30 -10.22 -12.91
C MET A 163 1.97 -10.56 -14.26
N GLU A 164 3.14 -9.98 -14.60
CA GLU A 164 3.90 -10.35 -15.81
C GLU A 164 4.23 -11.85 -15.83
N PHE A 165 4.68 -12.41 -14.71
CA PHE A 165 4.96 -13.84 -14.59
C PHE A 165 3.68 -14.68 -14.75
N ALA A 166 2.55 -14.22 -14.18
CA ALA A 166 1.29 -14.93 -14.29
C ALA A 166 0.76 -14.99 -15.73
N VAL A 167 0.94 -13.94 -16.53
CA VAL A 167 0.57 -13.91 -17.96
C VAL A 167 1.59 -14.61 -18.88
N GLY A 168 2.61 -15.27 -18.32
CA GLY A 168 3.54 -16.10 -19.08
C GLY A 168 4.76 -15.35 -19.63
N ILE A 169 5.14 -14.21 -19.06
CA ILE A 169 6.46 -13.62 -19.31
C ILE A 169 7.46 -14.20 -18.30
N GLU A 170 8.48 -14.91 -18.80
CA GLU A 170 9.69 -15.18 -18.01
C GLU A 170 10.40 -13.84 -17.76
N GLY A 171 10.19 -13.28 -16.56
CA GLY A 171 10.80 -12.01 -16.17
C GLY A 171 12.30 -12.16 -15.94
N GLU A 172 13.11 -12.10 -17.00
CA GLU A 172 14.53 -11.77 -16.84
C GLU A 172 14.68 -10.27 -16.54
N LYS A 173 14.40 -9.86 -15.31
CA LYS A 173 14.80 -8.53 -14.82
C LYS A 173 15.45 -8.63 -13.44
N MET A 174 16.78 -8.65 -13.51
CA MET A 174 17.73 -8.44 -12.43
C MET A 174 17.36 -7.20 -11.57
N PRO A 175 17.78 -7.14 -10.28
CA PRO A 175 17.80 -5.92 -9.49
C PRO A 175 18.09 -4.68 -10.32
N THR A 176 17.19 -3.69 -10.28
CA THR A 176 17.50 -2.40 -10.90
C THR A 176 18.68 -1.77 -10.15
N GLU A 177 19.54 -1.02 -10.84
CA GLU A 177 20.62 -0.28 -10.17
C GLU A 177 20.09 0.59 -9.02
N ARG A 178 18.90 1.19 -9.24
CA ARG A 178 18.17 1.93 -8.22
C ARG A 178 17.85 1.05 -6.99
N GLY A 179 17.30 -0.15 -7.21
CA GLY A 179 17.00 -1.11 -6.13
C GLY A 179 18.24 -1.51 -5.35
N ARG A 180 19.35 -1.81 -6.03
CA ARG A 180 20.63 -2.14 -5.38
C ARG A 180 21.16 -1.02 -4.50
N GLN A 181 21.08 0.23 -4.96
CA GLN A 181 21.51 1.38 -4.16
C GLN A 181 20.63 1.58 -2.92
N ILE A 182 19.31 1.41 -3.04
CA ILE A 182 18.42 1.48 -1.87
C ILE A 182 18.75 0.34 -0.90
N ALA A 183 18.91 -0.90 -1.38
CA ALA A 183 19.24 -2.04 -0.54
C ALA A 183 20.58 -1.84 0.18
N SER A 184 21.63 -1.43 -0.54
CA SER A 184 22.94 -1.10 0.05
C SER A 184 22.82 0.01 1.11
N TYR A 185 22.06 1.07 0.83
CA TYR A 185 21.80 2.10 1.84
C TYR A 185 21.15 1.52 3.09
N VAL A 186 20.06 0.77 2.95
CA VAL A 186 19.30 0.20 4.06
C VAL A 186 20.14 -0.81 4.86
N LEU A 187 20.93 -1.64 4.20
CA LEU A 187 21.68 -2.73 4.83
C LEU A 187 23.05 -2.30 5.39
N GLU A 188 23.66 -1.24 4.87
CA GLU A 188 25.04 -0.88 5.21
C GLU A 188 25.22 0.56 5.70
N HIS A 189 24.53 1.52 5.07
CA HIS A 189 24.84 2.94 5.24
C HIS A 189 23.86 3.72 6.10
N ALA A 190 22.63 3.23 6.27
CA ALA A 190 21.64 3.84 7.14
C ALA A 190 22.17 3.85 8.59
N ASN A 191 22.15 5.04 9.19
CA ASN A 191 22.58 5.25 10.57
C ASN A 191 21.33 5.26 11.48
N PRO A 192 21.14 4.24 12.35
CA PRO A 192 19.93 4.10 13.14
C PRO A 192 19.61 5.30 14.04
N GLU A 193 20.63 5.94 14.62
CA GLU A 193 20.46 7.12 15.49
C GLU A 193 19.90 8.33 14.71
N ARG A 194 20.43 8.57 13.50
CA ARG A 194 19.93 9.64 12.62
C ARG A 194 18.53 9.35 12.11
N ILE A 195 18.24 8.11 11.72
CA ILE A 195 16.88 7.73 11.32
C ILE A 195 15.90 7.88 12.48
N GLY A 196 16.31 7.53 13.71
CA GLY A 196 15.55 7.80 14.93
C GLY A 196 15.28 9.29 15.14
N SER A 197 16.27 10.15 14.92
CA SER A 197 16.09 11.60 14.96
C SER A 197 15.12 12.12 13.89
N PHE A 198 15.19 11.58 12.66
CA PHE A 198 14.24 11.94 11.60
C PHE A 198 12.80 11.55 11.96
N LEU A 199 12.59 10.38 12.56
CA LEU A 199 11.26 9.99 13.03
C LEU A 199 10.68 10.99 14.04
N SER A 200 11.50 11.49 14.97
CA SER A 200 11.06 12.51 15.91
C SER A 200 10.70 13.82 15.20
N LEU A 201 11.55 14.29 14.28
CA LEU A 201 11.31 15.52 13.52
C LEU A 201 10.05 15.43 12.64
N HIS A 202 9.83 14.29 11.97
CA HIS A 202 8.59 14.07 11.21
C HIS A 202 7.36 14.07 12.12
N ALA A 203 7.46 13.53 13.34
CA ALA A 203 6.36 13.59 14.29
C ALA A 203 6.05 15.03 14.72
N ASP A 204 7.07 15.83 15.02
CA ASP A 204 6.91 17.24 15.42
C ASP A 204 6.29 18.08 14.29
N GLU A 205 6.77 17.94 13.05
CA GLU A 205 6.21 18.62 11.88
C GLU A 205 4.78 18.16 11.57
N CYS A 206 4.50 16.86 11.75
CA CYS A 206 3.13 16.34 11.62
C CYS A 206 2.18 17.01 12.62
N GLU A 207 2.58 17.12 13.89
CA GLU A 207 1.79 17.78 14.93
C GLU A 207 1.62 19.28 14.66
N GLN A 208 2.66 19.95 14.17
CA GLN A 208 2.59 21.34 13.76
C GLN A 208 1.61 21.55 12.59
N ALA A 209 1.67 20.71 11.56
CA ALA A 209 0.73 20.75 10.43
C ALA A 209 -0.72 20.52 10.87
N LEU A 210 -0.94 19.54 11.76
CA LEU A 210 -2.26 19.29 12.35
C LEU A 210 -2.78 20.49 13.17
N GLY A 211 -1.91 21.16 13.94
CA GLY A 211 -2.26 22.38 14.66
C GLY A 211 -2.72 23.53 13.74
N GLY A 212 -2.29 23.52 12.48
CA GLY A 212 -2.74 24.44 11.43
C GLY A 212 -3.93 23.93 10.60
N GLY A 213 -4.49 22.76 10.89
CA GLY A 213 -5.56 22.15 10.10
C GLY A 213 -5.10 21.58 8.75
N LEU A 214 -3.79 21.42 8.53
CA LEU A 214 -3.20 21.00 7.26
C LEU A 214 -3.04 19.46 7.20
N TYR A 215 -4.15 18.73 7.26
CA TYR A 215 -4.14 17.26 7.38
C TYR A 215 -3.49 16.53 6.20
N TYR A 216 -3.52 17.08 4.98
CA TYR A 216 -2.77 16.52 3.85
C TYR A 216 -1.25 16.60 4.10
N GLN A 217 -0.74 17.76 4.47
CA GLN A 217 0.69 17.91 4.78
C GLN A 217 1.10 17.03 5.97
N ALA A 218 0.25 16.96 7.01
CA ALA A 218 0.51 16.07 8.14
C ALA A 218 0.66 14.61 7.71
N TYR A 219 -0.16 14.14 6.76
CA TYR A 219 -0.11 12.77 6.28
C TYR A 219 1.16 12.45 5.48
N ASP A 220 1.77 13.42 4.79
CA ASP A 220 3.10 13.24 4.19
C ASP A 220 4.14 12.84 5.24
N HIS A 221 4.09 13.43 6.44
CA HIS A 221 4.99 13.06 7.53
C HIS A 221 4.67 11.67 8.11
N VAL A 222 3.41 11.23 8.06
CA VAL A 222 3.04 9.84 8.40
C VAL A 222 3.68 8.87 7.42
N LEU A 223 3.53 9.08 6.11
CA LEU A 223 4.13 8.23 5.08
C LEU A 223 5.66 8.19 5.18
N ALA A 224 6.30 9.33 5.39
CA ALA A 224 7.74 9.39 5.63
C ALA A 224 8.14 8.58 6.88
N SER A 225 7.36 8.67 7.97
CA SER A 225 7.63 7.91 9.19
C SER A 225 7.49 6.40 9.00
N VAL A 226 6.50 5.95 8.21
CA VAL A 226 6.34 4.54 7.86
C VAL A 226 7.56 4.02 7.08
N TYR A 227 8.03 4.79 6.08
CA TYR A 227 9.25 4.44 5.35
C TYR A 227 10.46 4.32 6.27
N LEU A 228 10.70 5.31 7.14
CA LEU A 228 11.83 5.34 8.05
C LEU A 228 11.79 4.20 9.08
N LEU A 229 10.58 3.82 9.55
CA LEU A 229 10.41 2.65 10.41
C LEU A 229 10.81 1.35 9.69
N SER A 230 10.47 1.19 8.41
CA SER A 230 10.90 0.05 7.61
C SER A 230 12.41 0.01 7.43
N VAL A 231 13.06 1.16 7.20
CA VAL A 231 14.52 1.26 7.15
C VAL A 231 15.16 0.83 8.47
N LEU A 232 14.67 1.32 9.61
CA LEU A 232 15.20 0.93 10.92
C LEU A 232 15.03 -0.56 11.21
N THR A 233 13.86 -1.09 10.87
CA THR A 233 13.54 -2.50 11.10
C THR A 233 14.49 -3.41 10.32
N ALA A 234 14.78 -3.06 9.06
CA ALA A 234 15.74 -3.79 8.23
C ALA A 234 17.20 -3.61 8.70
N ARG A 235 17.59 -2.39 9.11
CA ARG A 235 18.99 -2.07 9.43
C ARG A 235 19.47 -2.63 10.76
N ASP A 236 18.69 -2.40 11.82
CA ASP A 236 19.15 -2.55 13.21
C ASP A 236 18.43 -3.69 13.95
N GLY A 237 17.37 -4.25 13.35
CA GLY A 237 16.59 -5.31 13.99
C GLY A 237 15.97 -4.84 15.30
N LEU A 238 15.20 -3.74 15.26
CA LEU A 238 14.52 -3.14 16.41
C LEU A 238 13.95 -4.20 17.36
N SER A 239 14.11 -4.03 18.66
CA SER A 239 13.44 -4.91 19.61
C SER A 239 11.92 -4.80 19.44
N ALA A 240 11.19 -5.88 19.74
CA ALA A 240 9.73 -5.89 19.63
C ALA A 240 9.07 -4.73 20.41
N LYS A 241 9.68 -4.31 21.54
CA LYS A 241 9.22 -3.17 22.33
C LYS A 241 9.44 -1.84 21.63
N GLU A 242 10.61 -1.62 21.03
CA GLU A 242 10.91 -0.38 20.29
C GLU A 242 10.05 -0.27 19.04
N TYR A 243 9.91 -1.37 18.29
CA TYR A 243 9.03 -1.43 17.13
C TYR A 243 7.59 -1.08 17.52
N ALA A 244 7.04 -1.70 18.56
CA ALA A 244 5.68 -1.41 19.04
C ALA A 244 5.52 0.06 19.48
N THR A 245 6.51 0.61 20.18
CA THR A 245 6.49 2.01 20.66
C THR A 245 6.47 2.99 19.48
N ARG A 246 7.31 2.77 18.47
CA ARG A 246 7.39 3.62 17.27
C ARG A 246 6.14 3.50 16.42
N THR A 247 5.66 2.28 16.22
CA THR A 247 4.42 2.00 15.50
C THR A 247 3.23 2.72 16.15
N ALA A 248 3.12 2.66 17.48
CA ALA A 248 2.07 3.36 18.22
C ALA A 248 2.15 4.88 18.03
N ARG A 249 3.36 5.47 18.04
CA ARG A 249 3.54 6.90 17.80
C ARG A 249 3.07 7.30 16.39
N ILE A 250 3.44 6.53 15.36
CA ILE A 250 2.99 6.79 13.97
C ILE A 250 1.46 6.63 13.88
N ALA A 251 0.90 5.61 14.55
CA ALA A 251 -0.53 5.40 14.61
C ALA A 251 -1.27 6.60 15.20
N ASP A 252 -0.75 7.23 16.24
CA ASP A 252 -1.36 8.42 16.85
C ASP A 252 -1.34 9.64 15.92
N LEU A 253 -0.29 9.80 15.10
CA LEU A 253 -0.23 10.81 14.04
C LEU A 253 -1.27 10.54 12.95
N ALA A 254 -1.40 9.28 12.50
CA ALA A 254 -2.41 8.87 11.53
C ALA A 254 -3.84 9.10 12.06
N ARG A 255 -4.10 8.84 13.36
CA ARG A 255 -5.37 9.20 14.02
C ARG A 255 -5.62 10.71 13.97
N GLY A 256 -4.58 11.52 14.20
CA GLY A 256 -4.64 12.97 14.08
C GLY A 256 -5.09 13.41 12.69
N CYS A 257 -4.47 12.87 11.65
CA CYS A 257 -4.81 13.15 10.25
C CYS A 257 -6.25 12.76 9.91
N ALA A 258 -6.67 11.55 10.31
CA ALA A 258 -8.01 11.05 10.06
C ALA A 258 -9.09 11.90 10.74
N ARG A 259 -8.92 12.24 12.03
CA ARG A 259 -9.85 13.10 12.77
C ARG A 259 -9.96 14.49 12.14
N ALA A 260 -8.82 15.13 11.86
CA ALA A 260 -8.80 16.47 11.27
C ALA A 260 -9.51 16.50 9.91
N TYR A 261 -9.36 15.47 9.08
CA TYR A 261 -10.08 15.35 7.82
C TYR A 261 -11.60 15.19 8.01
N VAL A 262 -12.01 14.27 8.88
CA VAL A 262 -13.45 14.03 9.15
C VAL A 262 -14.11 15.27 9.75
N GLU A 263 -13.48 15.92 10.73
CA GLU A 263 -13.99 17.16 11.32
C GLU A 263 -14.12 18.29 10.29
N ALA A 264 -13.20 18.37 9.33
CA ALA A 264 -13.24 19.38 8.26
C ALA A 264 -14.27 19.08 7.17
N THR A 265 -14.72 17.83 7.03
CA THR A 265 -15.67 17.39 5.99
C THR A 265 -17.10 17.20 6.52
N ASP A 266 -17.26 17.04 7.85
CA ASP A 266 -18.56 17.06 8.53
C ASP A 266 -19.08 18.48 8.85
N ALA A 267 -18.23 19.51 8.72
CA ALA A 267 -18.53 20.93 9.00
C ALA A 267 -19.13 21.67 7.79
#